data_AF-A0A348Y7K8-F1
#
_entry.id   AF-A0A348Y7K8-F1
#
_cell.length_a   1.000
_cell.length_b   1.000
_cell.length_c   1.000
_cell.angle_alpha   90.00
_cell.angle_beta   90.00
_cell.angle_gamma   90.00
#
_symmetry.space_group_name_H-M   'P 1'
#
loop_
_entity.id
_entity.type
_entity.pdbx_description
1 polymer ?
#
loop_
_entity_poly.entity_id
_entity_poly.type
_entity_poly.pdbx_seq_one_letter_code
_entity_poly.pdbx_strand_id
1 'polypeptide(L)'
;TSTLASKLASKTKCALVGLSCIRRDDGRGFDIYCYKLDDPALYDRNAETAAYALNLAMQRMIEDNYSHYMWGYRRFKLIPTINNPYSVDDADLAALIRTYHASVDSK
;
A
#
# COMPACT_ATOMS: atom_id res chain seq x y z
N THR A 1 5.97 5.78 -5.36
CA THR A 1 6.10 5.33 -3.96
C THR A 1 7.49 5.69 -3.46
N SER A 2 7.68 6.05 -2.18
CA SER A 2 9.04 6.27 -1.65
C SER A 2 9.84 4.97 -1.70
N THR A 3 11.14 5.05 -1.97
CA THR A 3 12.06 3.89 -2.09
C THR A 3 13.04 3.79 -0.91
N LEU A 4 12.92 4.68 0.08
CA LEU A 4 13.91 4.80 1.16
C LEU A 4 14.00 3.53 2.02
N ALA A 5 12.86 3.00 2.48
CA ALA A 5 12.81 1.81 3.34
C ALA A 5 13.50 0.61 2.65
N SER A 6 13.10 0.31 1.41
CA SER A 6 13.70 -0.77 0.62
C SER A 6 15.19 -0.53 0.31
N LYS A 7 15.60 0.72 0.05
CA LYS A 7 17.03 1.05 -0.16
C LYS A 7 17.87 0.78 1.09
N LEU A 8 17.37 1.16 2.27
CA LEU A 8 18.06 0.91 3.54
C LEU A 8 18.13 -0.59 3.83
N ALA A 9 17.01 -1.30 3.67
CA ALA A 9 16.95 -2.75 3.86
C ALA A 9 17.89 -3.49 2.89
N SER A 10 17.87 -3.14 1.60
CA SER A 10 18.74 -3.74 0.59
C SER A 10 20.22 -3.52 0.90
N LYS A 11 20.61 -2.32 1.36
CA LYS A 11 22.00 -1.97 1.66
C LYS A 11 22.51 -2.60 2.96
N THR A 12 21.71 -2.58 4.02
CA THR A 12 22.15 -2.95 5.37
C THR A 12 21.78 -4.37 5.76
N LYS A 13 20.83 -4.99 5.04
CA LYS A 13 20.23 -6.28 5.40
C LYS A 13 19.57 -6.27 6.78
N CYS A 14 19.14 -5.09 7.26
CA CYS A 14 18.38 -4.99 8.49
C CYS A 14 17.03 -5.68 8.37
N ALA A 15 16.50 -6.19 9.49
CA ALA A 15 15.13 -6.68 9.51
C ALA A 15 14.14 -5.53 9.29
N LEU A 16 13.11 -5.78 8.48
CA LEU A 16 11.99 -4.87 8.32
C LEU A 16 10.81 -5.31 9.19
N VAL A 17 10.21 -4.35 9.89
CA VAL A 17 9.00 -4.53 10.69
C VAL A 17 8.00 -3.46 10.27
N GLY A 18 6.80 -3.90 9.89
CA GLY A 18 5.65 -3.04 9.67
C GLY A 18 4.97 -2.77 11.01
N LEU A 19 4.56 -1.53 11.25
CA LEU A 19 3.87 -1.14 12.48
C LEU A 19 2.58 -0.41 12.14
N SER A 20 1.49 -0.84 12.77
CA SER A 20 0.22 -0.11 12.79
C SER A 20 -0.16 0.18 14.24
N CYS A 21 -0.69 1.37 14.50
CA CYS A 21 -1.10 1.79 15.84
C CYS A 21 -2.54 2.30 15.77
N ILE A 22 -3.44 1.64 16.49
CA ILE A 22 -4.89 1.85 16.35
C ILE A 22 -5.47 2.20 17.70
N ARG A 23 -6.28 3.26 17.75
CA ARG A 23 -6.94 3.67 18.98
C ARG A 23 -8.02 2.65 19.34
N ARG A 24 -8.03 2.19 20.59
CA ARG A 24 -9.04 1.27 21.10
C ARG A 24 -10.42 1.93 21.17
N ASP A 25 -11.46 1.14 20.94
CA ASP A 25 -12.85 1.61 20.99
C ASP A 25 -13.29 2.09 22.38
N ASP A 26 -12.71 1.52 23.44
CA ASP A 26 -12.95 1.98 24.81
C ASP A 26 -12.32 3.34 25.12
N GLY A 27 -11.60 3.93 24.15
CA GLY A 27 -10.94 5.22 24.25
C GLY A 27 -9.74 5.25 25.18
N ARG A 28 -9.32 4.08 25.71
CA ARG A 28 -8.25 3.96 26.72
C ARG A 28 -6.99 3.33 26.11
N GLY A 29 -6.37 4.08 25.20
CA GLY A 29 -5.06 3.74 24.65
C GLY A 29 -5.12 3.21 23.22
N PHE A 30 -4.09 2.45 22.87
CA PHE A 30 -3.83 2.01 21.50
C PHE A 30 -3.37 0.56 21.47
N ASP A 31 -3.80 -0.16 20.43
CA ASP A 31 -3.25 -1.46 20.06
C ASP A 31 -2.17 -1.26 19.01
N ILE A 32 -1.02 -1.92 19.21
CA ILE A 32 0.11 -1.90 18.29
C ILE A 32 0.21 -3.25 17.61
N TYR A 33 0.13 -3.24 16.29
CA TYR A 33 0.26 -4.41 15.44
C TYR A 33 1.65 -4.41 14.80
N CYS A 34 2.37 -5.51 14.99
CA CYS A 34 3.72 -5.70 14.45
C CYS A 34 3.67 -6.76 13.35
N TYR A 35 4.09 -6.38 12.14
CA TYR A 35 4.09 -7.24 10.97
C TYR A 35 5.52 -7.57 10.60
N LYS A 36 5.82 -8.87 10.48
CA LYS A 36 7.09 -9.31 9.93
C LYS A 36 7.08 -9.05 8.42
N LEU A 37 8.04 -8.26 7.94
CA LEU A 37 8.18 -7.95 6.51
C LEU A 37 9.40 -8.69 5.96
N ASP A 38 9.21 -9.96 5.63
CA ASP A 38 10.27 -10.89 5.25
C ASP A 38 10.23 -11.36 3.80
N ASP A 39 9.37 -10.76 2.96
CA ASP A 39 9.40 -10.98 1.52
C ASP A 39 10.80 -10.59 0.97
N PRO A 40 11.53 -11.53 0.34
CA PRO A 40 12.86 -11.25 -0.22
C PRO A 40 12.86 -10.07 -1.20
N ALA A 41 11.76 -9.82 -1.91
CA ALA A 41 11.64 -8.73 -2.86
C ALA A 41 11.74 -7.34 -2.20
N LEU A 42 11.48 -7.22 -0.89
CA LEU A 42 11.68 -5.96 -0.15
C LEU A 42 13.15 -5.51 -0.09
N TYR A 43 14.08 -6.46 -0.28
CA TYR A 43 15.52 -6.25 -0.23
C TYR A 43 16.14 -6.15 -1.63
N ASP A 44 15.33 -6.19 -2.68
CA ASP A 44 15.79 -6.13 -4.07
C ASP A 44 16.50 -4.79 -4.36
N ARG A 45 17.50 -4.83 -5.24
CA ARG A 45 18.21 -3.62 -5.68
C ARG A 45 17.41 -2.85 -6.73
N ASN A 46 16.54 -3.54 -7.46
CA ASN A 46 15.59 -2.93 -8.37
C ASN A 46 14.50 -2.21 -7.55
N ALA A 47 14.42 -0.89 -7.75
CA ALA A 47 13.51 -0.04 -7.01
C ALA A 47 12.02 -0.32 -7.29
N GLU A 48 11.68 -0.78 -8.50
CA GLU A 48 10.31 -1.12 -8.88
C GLU A 48 9.88 -2.41 -8.19
N THR A 49 10.71 -3.46 -8.25
CA THR A 49 10.47 -4.73 -7.55
C THR A 49 10.25 -4.50 -6.06
N ALA A 50 11.16 -3.76 -5.42
CA ALA A 50 11.08 -3.53 -3.99
C ALA A 50 9.92 -2.59 -3.60
N ALA A 51 9.62 -1.58 -4.41
CA ALA A 51 8.46 -0.72 -4.19
C ALA A 51 7.15 -1.48 -4.40
N TYR A 52 7.09 -2.43 -5.33
CA TYR A 52 5.93 -3.28 -5.54
C TYR A 52 5.69 -4.18 -4.31
N ALA A 53 6.72 -4.88 -3.84
CA ALA A 53 6.65 -5.70 -2.63
C ALA A 53 6.22 -4.87 -1.40
N LEU A 54 6.73 -3.65 -1.26
CA LEU A 54 6.32 -2.75 -0.19
C LEU A 54 4.85 -2.32 -0.31
N ASN A 55 4.33 -2.07 -1.52
CA ASN A 55 2.91 -1.74 -1.68
C ASN A 55 2.01 -2.93 -1.34
N LEU A 56 2.41 -4.17 -1.68
CA LEU A 56 1.68 -5.38 -1.28
C LEU A 56 1.69 -5.58 0.24
N ALA A 57 2.82 -5.34 0.91
CA ALA A 57 2.91 -5.38 2.36
C ALA A 57 1.98 -4.33 3.00
N MET A 58 1.99 -3.10 2.48
CA MET A 58 1.08 -2.04 2.93
C MET A 58 -0.38 -2.41 2.72
N GLN A 59 -0.75 -3.00 1.58
CA GLN A 59 -2.12 -3.46 1.33
C GLN A 59 -2.58 -4.44 2.42
N ARG A 60 -1.79 -5.48 2.70
CA ARG A 60 -2.10 -6.47 3.75
C ARG A 60 -2.28 -5.82 5.12
N MET A 61 -1.40 -4.89 5.49
CA MET A 61 -1.49 -4.16 6.76
C MET A 61 -2.73 -3.26 6.87
N ILE A 62 -3.22 -2.75 5.73
CA ILE A 62 -4.40 -1.89 5.67
C ILE A 62 -5.68 -2.71 5.73
N GLU A 63 -5.72 -3.87 5.07
CA GLU A 63 -6.93 -4.72 4.96
C GLU A 63 -7.52 -5.09 6.33
N ASP A 64 -6.68 -5.40 7.31
CA ASP A 64 -7.12 -5.74 8.67
C ASP A 64 -7.91 -4.61 9.36
N ASN A 65 -7.60 -3.34 9.03
CA ASN A 65 -8.13 -2.16 9.73
C ASN A 65 -8.31 -0.95 8.80
N TYR A 66 -8.94 -1.18 7.64
CA TYR A 66 -8.97 -0.20 6.55
C TYR A 66 -9.65 1.13 6.94
N SER A 67 -10.60 1.10 7.89
CA SER A 67 -11.28 2.30 8.40
C SER A 67 -10.34 3.28 9.11
N HIS A 68 -9.21 2.78 9.63
CA HIS A 68 -8.19 3.59 10.31
C HIS A 68 -7.14 4.17 9.35
N TYR A 69 -7.16 3.80 8.08
CA TYR A 69 -6.22 4.34 7.10
C TYR A 69 -6.58 5.79 6.72
N MET A 70 -5.57 6.61 6.46
CA MET A 70 -5.75 8.03 6.13
C MET A 70 -6.15 8.24 4.65
N TRP A 71 -7.37 7.85 4.30
CA TRP A 71 -7.91 7.94 2.93
C TRP A 71 -8.02 9.36 2.36
N GLY A 72 -7.96 10.39 3.21
CA GLY A 72 -7.92 11.80 2.76
C GLY A 72 -6.68 12.16 1.94
N TYR A 73 -5.60 11.36 2.04
CA TYR A 73 -4.44 11.56 1.18
C TYR A 73 -4.71 11.04 -0.24
N ARG A 74 -4.62 11.94 -1.24
CA ARG A 74 -4.86 11.65 -2.67
C ARG A 74 -3.73 10.82 -3.30
N ARG A 75 -3.50 9.62 -2.78
CA ARG A 75 -2.39 8.73 -3.15
C ARG A 75 -2.39 8.35 -4.63
N PHE A 76 -3.58 8.23 -5.22
CA PHE A 76 -3.80 7.82 -6.61
C PHE A 76 -3.95 9.00 -7.57
N LYS A 77 -3.47 10.20 -7.22
CA LYS A 77 -3.63 11.42 -8.04
C LYS A 77 -3.09 11.29 -9.48
N LEU A 78 -2.20 10.33 -9.71
CA LEU A 78 -1.68 10.02 -11.04
C LEU A 78 -1.84 8.52 -11.30
N ILE A 79 -2.80 8.16 -12.15
CA ILE A 79 -2.99 6.84 -12.74
C ILE A 79 -2.67 6.99 -14.23
N PRO A 80 -1.72 6.21 -14.81
CA PRO A 80 -1.29 6.39 -16.20
C PRO A 80 -2.42 6.38 -17.24
N THR A 81 -3.52 5.67 -17.00
CA THR A 81 -4.63 5.51 -17.94
C THR A 81 -5.64 6.66 -17.93
N ILE A 82 -5.92 7.24 -16.76
CA ILE A 82 -6.98 8.27 -16.58
C ILE A 82 -6.47 9.57 -15.95
N ASN A 83 -5.15 9.71 -15.79
CA ASN A 83 -4.51 10.82 -15.11
C ASN A 83 -4.99 10.99 -13.66
N ASN A 84 -5.81 11.99 -13.35
CA ASN A 84 -6.23 12.30 -11.99
C ASN A 84 -7.66 11.77 -11.70
N PRO A 85 -7.81 10.63 -10.99
CA PRO A 85 -9.11 10.02 -10.73
C PRO A 85 -10.02 10.86 -9.84
N TYR A 86 -9.48 11.87 -9.14
CA TYR A 86 -10.27 12.76 -8.28
C TYR A 86 -10.89 13.94 -9.03
N SER A 87 -10.72 14.00 -10.36
CA SER A 87 -11.27 15.05 -11.23
C SER A 87 -11.99 14.51 -12.47
N VAL A 88 -12.09 13.18 -12.62
CA VAL A 88 -12.86 12.54 -13.69
C VAL A 88 -14.30 12.31 -13.24
N ASP A 89 -15.20 12.02 -14.18
CA ASP A 89 -16.57 11.65 -13.85
C ASP A 89 -16.67 10.21 -13.29
N ASP A 90 -17.80 9.93 -12.64
CA ASP A 90 -18.05 8.63 -12.00
C ASP A 90 -18.16 7.49 -13.02
N ALA A 91 -18.55 7.76 -14.27
CA ALA A 91 -18.72 6.74 -15.30
C ALA A 91 -17.37 6.23 -15.80
N ASP A 92 -16.43 7.14 -16.05
CA ASP A 92 -15.05 6.86 -16.41
C ASP A 92 -14.33 6.09 -15.29
N LEU A 93 -14.53 6.51 -14.04
CA LEU A 93 -13.97 5.82 -12.89
C LEU A 93 -14.53 4.39 -12.76
N ALA A 94 -15.83 4.21 -12.92
CA ALA A 94 -16.46 2.90 -12.89
C ALA A 94 -15.97 1.99 -14.04
N ALA A 95 -15.72 2.54 -15.23
CA ALA A 95 -15.17 1.80 -16.36
C ALA A 95 -13.74 1.32 -16.09
N LEU A 96 -12.89 2.17 -15.48
CA LEU A 96 -11.55 1.79 -15.05
C LEU A 96 -11.59 0.63 -14.05
N ILE A 97 -12.43 0.74 -13.03
CA ILE A 97 -12.56 -0.29 -11.98
C ILE A 97 -13.00 -1.63 -12.59
N ARG A 98 -14.01 -1.64 -13.46
CA ARG A 98 -14.46 -2.85 -14.16
C ARG A 98 -13.34 -3.49 -14.98
N THR A 99 -12.58 -2.69 -15.71
CA THR A 99 -11.46 -3.16 -16.54
C THR A 99 -10.37 -3.79 -15.68
N TYR A 100 -10.06 -3.18 -14.54
CA TYR A 100 -9.09 -3.70 -13.60
C TYR A 100 -9.52 -5.08 -13.04
N HIS A 101 -10.75 -5.22 -12.54
CA HIS A 101 -11.23 -6.49 -12.01
C HIS A 101 -11.23 -7.62 -13.05
N ALA A 102 -11.68 -7.34 -14.27
CA ALA A 102 -11.62 -8.31 -15.37
C ALA A 102 -10.19 -8.81 -15.66
N SER A 103 -9.19 -7.93 -15.51
CA SER A 103 -7.77 -8.30 -15.70
C SER A 103 -7.18 -9.11 -14.54
N VAL A 104 -7.72 -8.95 -13.33
CA VAL A 104 -7.29 -9.68 -12.14
C VAL A 104 -7.91 -11.07 -12.12
N ASP A 105 -9.20 -11.19 -12.43
CA ASP A 105 -9.93 -12.47 -12.45
C ASP A 105 -9.48 -13.40 -13.60
N SER A 106 -8.81 -12.84 -14.60
CA SER A 106 -8.24 -13.59 -15.74
C SER A 106 -6.82 -14.15 -15.47
N LYS A 107 -6.27 -13.95 -14.26
CA LYS A 107 -4.95 -14.45 -13.84
C LYS A 107 -5.08 -15.44 -12.70
#